data_AF-A0AAW0CNM3-F1
#
_entry.id   AF-A0AAW0CNM3-F1
#
_cell.length_a   1.000
_cell.length_b   1.000
_cell.length_c   1.000
_cell.angle_alpha   90.00
_cell.angle_beta   90.00
_cell.angle_gamma   90.00
#
_symmetry.space_group_name_H-M   'P 1'
#
loop_
_entity.id
_entity.type
_entity.pdbx_description
1 polymer ?
#
loop_
_entity_poly.entity_id
_entity_poly.type
_entity_poly.pdbx_seq_one_letter_code
_entity_poly.pdbx_strand_id
1 'polypeptide(L)'
;MHPSLDLAKLESLPISIRRFATPAANGSLQDLERLIIVVDEKTSKFLPCLPVFYANLDPEKIPSKFPAKSETVFCAFLSLHAIRDHLQDLHFRLYDELWPRIWIWMVFFRAYPEYIPREESDRMPLHLVLVELLLLLETEDDTKELISQTVGVRTMVIEAWKLVIDSDQLSSHPSYLEVSEALSDMRLDSTADFQEILDAADGVNGLVRLIMKSLLSRFSPHDRFIAYENLDSLRQILVFLRNLGNKNILSPALMASEGASVFTAIAAASIKGDSDSQAELIVRQDVVLLCMDALHPIISSHRAMRDSIAAGLLRCIVYGATFPKGEDARGLFAFKQILQYTLPASTVYCSVLVQLREEFPALIKITQKPAYKNWEMYKDWVAFTSIVDERLKFMKEAEIFGGLTKACSNIQCGAILSKSKFKRCSQCGHALYCSVECQKIDWREGNHRTACRLLLLSDLPNNDLSRRDLSFMRKLFHRDMTIQHPVRHASPQKLTRVRRQVVPPGKSNINPIVAVLDYRLGQPTGDLIDVATLKAQPFTRDIDWEGYKAQVLNSGGRMELHMMMAPNAGYPRHLLFPQWSEEPGVNQKLLDLFRSGEDVTNWEAEELVLKSHKITKVH
;
A
#
# COMPACT_ATOMS: atom_id res chain seq x y z
N MET A 1 -12.43 -41.66 -24.21
CA MET A 1 -13.13 -42.24 -23.07
C MET A 1 -12.17 -43.15 -22.32
N HIS A 2 -11.70 -42.71 -21.16
CA HIS A 2 -10.81 -43.48 -20.33
C HIS A 2 -11.54 -44.77 -19.90
N PRO A 3 -10.90 -45.96 -19.93
CA PRO A 3 -11.59 -47.21 -19.66
C PRO A 3 -12.33 -47.25 -18.32
N SER A 4 -11.83 -46.56 -17.29
CA SER A 4 -12.48 -46.47 -15.96
C SER A 4 -13.75 -45.62 -15.91
N LEU A 5 -14.12 -44.94 -17.00
CA LEU A 5 -15.36 -44.18 -17.11
C LEU A 5 -16.42 -44.91 -17.96
N ASP A 6 -16.07 -46.05 -18.56
CA ASP A 6 -16.96 -46.83 -19.40
C ASP A 6 -18.01 -47.58 -18.57
N LEU A 7 -19.29 -47.37 -18.87
CA LEU A 7 -20.42 -48.06 -18.23
C LEU A 7 -20.36 -49.58 -18.39
N ALA A 8 -19.69 -50.10 -19.42
CA ALA A 8 -19.49 -51.55 -19.59
C ALA A 8 -18.72 -52.16 -18.39
N LYS A 9 -17.90 -51.39 -17.69
CA LYS A 9 -17.22 -51.88 -16.48
C LYS A 9 -18.17 -52.24 -15.35
N LEU A 10 -19.39 -51.71 -15.34
CA LEU A 10 -20.39 -52.06 -14.32
C LEU A 10 -20.76 -53.55 -14.37
N GLU A 11 -20.59 -54.21 -15.52
CA GLU A 11 -20.85 -55.65 -15.66
C GLU A 11 -19.87 -56.50 -14.86
N SER A 12 -18.65 -56.00 -14.67
CA SER A 12 -17.58 -56.66 -13.93
C SER A 12 -17.72 -56.52 -12.41
N LEU A 13 -18.63 -55.67 -11.93
CA LEU A 13 -18.87 -55.47 -10.50
C LEU A 13 -19.50 -56.72 -9.87
N PRO A 14 -19.20 -57.00 -8.58
CA PRO A 14 -19.93 -58.01 -7.81
C PRO A 14 -21.44 -57.78 -7.91
N ILE A 15 -22.22 -58.86 -8.03
CA ILE A 15 -23.68 -58.81 -8.22
C ILE A 15 -24.37 -57.90 -7.18
N SER A 16 -23.89 -57.93 -5.94
CA SER A 16 -24.40 -57.10 -4.84
C SER A 16 -24.25 -55.59 -5.07
N ILE A 17 -23.18 -55.16 -5.73
CA ILE A 17 -22.93 -53.75 -6.07
C ILE A 17 -23.61 -53.41 -7.39
N ARG A 18 -23.48 -54.27 -8.40
CA ARG A 18 -24.05 -54.10 -9.74
C ARG A 18 -25.56 -53.85 -9.70
N ARG A 19 -26.26 -54.53 -8.78
CA ARG A 19 -27.72 -54.36 -8.56
C ARG A 19 -28.11 -52.90 -8.31
N PHE A 20 -27.25 -52.13 -7.66
CA PHE A 20 -27.49 -50.71 -7.38
C PHE A 20 -26.82 -49.81 -8.42
N ALA A 21 -25.62 -50.18 -8.89
CA ALA A 21 -24.83 -49.35 -9.80
C ALA A 21 -25.53 -49.09 -11.15
N THR A 22 -26.16 -50.11 -11.76
CA THR A 22 -26.82 -49.94 -13.06
C THR A 22 -28.06 -49.05 -12.98
N PRO A 23 -29.01 -49.24 -12.03
CA PRO A 23 -30.10 -48.27 -11.83
C PRO A 23 -29.60 -46.87 -11.47
N ALA A 24 -28.58 -46.75 -10.62
CA ALA A 24 -28.01 -45.47 -10.22
C ALA A 24 -27.43 -44.69 -11.41
N ALA A 25 -26.74 -45.36 -12.34
CA ALA A 25 -26.20 -44.74 -13.56
C ALA A 25 -27.32 -44.22 -14.50
N ASN A 26 -28.49 -44.87 -14.43
CA ASN A 26 -29.70 -44.48 -15.16
C ASN A 26 -30.55 -43.44 -14.40
N GLY A 27 -30.04 -42.88 -13.30
CA GLY A 27 -30.67 -41.77 -12.57
C GLY A 27 -31.55 -42.17 -11.39
N SER A 28 -31.55 -43.43 -10.94
CA SER A 28 -32.25 -43.84 -9.71
C SER A 28 -31.58 -43.26 -8.47
N LEU A 29 -32.22 -42.28 -7.83
CA LEU A 29 -31.70 -41.61 -6.62
C LEU A 29 -31.50 -42.58 -5.46
N GLN A 30 -32.51 -43.42 -5.18
CA GLN A 30 -32.45 -44.40 -4.08
C GLN A 30 -31.30 -45.39 -4.24
N ASP A 31 -31.02 -45.84 -5.47
CA ASP A 31 -29.92 -46.78 -5.71
C ASP A 31 -28.56 -46.09 -5.68
N LEU A 32 -28.50 -44.81 -6.06
CA LEU A 32 -27.28 -43.99 -5.91
C LEU A 32 -26.93 -43.78 -4.44
N GLU A 33 -27.89 -43.41 -3.59
CA GLU A 33 -27.68 -43.27 -2.14
C GLU A 33 -27.13 -44.57 -1.52
N ARG A 34 -27.71 -45.71 -1.90
CA ARG A 34 -27.20 -47.03 -1.47
C ARG A 34 -25.81 -47.33 -1.99
N LEU A 35 -25.51 -46.94 -3.23
CA LEU A 35 -24.19 -47.15 -3.82
C LEU A 35 -23.13 -46.32 -3.09
N ILE A 36 -23.42 -45.07 -2.74
CA ILE A 36 -22.53 -44.19 -2.00
C ILE A 36 -22.18 -44.81 -0.64
N ILE A 37 -23.17 -45.29 0.12
CA ILE A 37 -22.92 -46.00 1.39
C ILE A 37 -21.95 -47.18 1.19
N VAL A 38 -22.12 -47.95 0.10
CA VAL A 38 -21.27 -49.12 -0.19
C VAL A 38 -19.84 -48.74 -0.58
N VAL A 39 -19.67 -47.57 -1.21
CA VAL A 39 -18.40 -46.99 -1.64
C VAL A 39 -17.66 -46.40 -0.44
N ASP A 40 -18.34 -45.63 0.41
CA ASP A 40 -17.79 -45.01 1.62
C ASP A 40 -17.26 -46.05 2.62
N GLU A 41 -17.95 -47.19 2.75
CA GLU A 41 -17.49 -48.29 3.62
C GLU A 41 -16.15 -48.91 3.16
N LYS A 42 -15.80 -48.82 1.87
CA LYS A 42 -14.62 -49.47 1.28
C LYS A 42 -14.07 -48.67 0.09
N THR A 43 -13.09 -47.81 0.35
CA THR A 43 -12.40 -46.95 -0.65
C THR A 43 -11.99 -47.69 -1.93
N SER A 44 -11.54 -48.94 -1.84
CA SER A 44 -11.17 -49.77 -2.99
C SER A 44 -12.30 -50.04 -4.00
N LYS A 45 -13.55 -49.75 -3.65
CA LYS A 45 -14.72 -49.89 -4.53
C LYS A 45 -15.09 -48.63 -5.30
N PHE A 46 -14.50 -47.48 -4.98
CA PHE A 46 -14.84 -46.22 -5.64
C PHE A 46 -14.51 -46.27 -7.14
N LEU A 47 -13.27 -46.59 -7.50
CA LEU A 47 -12.82 -46.57 -8.90
C LEU A 47 -13.63 -47.49 -9.84
N PRO A 48 -14.03 -48.73 -9.44
CA PRO A 48 -14.96 -49.54 -10.22
C PRO A 48 -16.38 -48.95 -10.38
N CYS A 49 -16.82 -48.09 -9.45
CA CYS A 49 -18.14 -47.45 -9.48
C CYS A 49 -18.13 -46.06 -10.15
N LEU A 50 -16.95 -45.50 -10.45
CA LEU A 50 -16.79 -44.20 -11.10
C LEU A 50 -17.64 -43.99 -12.37
N PRO A 51 -17.88 -45.00 -13.25
CA PRO A 51 -18.78 -44.83 -14.40
C PRO A 51 -20.20 -44.39 -14.02
N VAL A 52 -20.70 -44.76 -12.83
CA VAL A 52 -22.01 -44.34 -12.33
C VAL A 52 -22.05 -42.82 -12.12
N PHE A 53 -21.07 -42.30 -11.38
CA PHE A 53 -20.97 -40.87 -11.07
C PHE A 53 -20.72 -40.06 -12.35
N TYR A 54 -19.84 -40.54 -13.24
CA TYR A 54 -19.59 -39.94 -14.55
C TYR A 54 -20.84 -39.86 -15.43
N ALA A 55 -21.66 -40.91 -15.45
CA ALA A 55 -22.92 -40.93 -16.19
C ALA A 55 -23.99 -40.02 -15.58
N ASN A 56 -24.01 -39.83 -14.27
CA ASN A 56 -24.93 -38.89 -13.62
C ASN A 56 -24.54 -37.43 -13.84
N LEU A 57 -23.28 -37.17 -14.15
CA LEU A 57 -22.78 -35.85 -14.53
C LEU A 57 -22.86 -35.58 -16.04
N ASP A 58 -23.66 -36.34 -16.80
CA ASP A 58 -23.82 -36.08 -18.23
C ASP A 58 -24.43 -34.68 -18.50
N PRO A 59 -23.80 -33.83 -19.33
CA PRO A 59 -24.37 -32.53 -19.70
C PRO A 59 -25.79 -32.60 -20.26
N GLU A 60 -26.15 -33.69 -20.97
CA GLU A 60 -27.50 -33.87 -21.53
C GLU A 60 -28.57 -34.06 -20.46
N LYS A 61 -28.17 -34.42 -19.23
CA LYS A 61 -29.07 -34.57 -18.08
C LYS A 61 -29.40 -33.22 -17.40
N ILE A 62 -28.76 -32.12 -17.80
CA ILE A 62 -29.06 -30.80 -17.25
C ILE A 62 -30.45 -30.35 -17.73
N PRO A 63 -31.38 -30.02 -16.81
CA PRO A 63 -32.73 -29.63 -17.20
C PRO A 63 -32.75 -28.36 -18.07
N SER A 64 -33.36 -28.44 -19.25
CA SER A 64 -33.55 -27.27 -20.14
C SER A 64 -34.77 -26.40 -19.79
N LYS A 65 -35.68 -26.92 -18.95
CA LYS A 65 -36.91 -26.23 -18.51
C LYS A 65 -37.12 -26.45 -17.00
N PHE A 66 -37.28 -25.36 -16.27
CA PHE A 66 -37.70 -25.32 -14.86
C PHE A 66 -39.25 -25.40 -14.82
N PRO A 67 -39.94 -26.17 -13.93
CA PRO A 67 -39.63 -26.34 -12.51
C PRO A 67 -39.98 -27.75 -11.95
N ALA A 68 -39.20 -28.79 -12.24
CA ALA A 68 -39.31 -30.05 -11.50
C ALA A 68 -38.03 -30.28 -10.71
N LYS A 69 -38.15 -30.46 -9.39
CA LYS A 69 -37.11 -31.11 -8.58
C LYS A 69 -36.90 -32.50 -9.20
N SER A 70 -35.96 -32.60 -10.12
CA SER A 70 -35.68 -33.85 -10.80
C SER A 70 -34.73 -34.66 -9.94
N GLU A 71 -35.05 -35.94 -9.72
CA GLU A 71 -34.10 -36.91 -9.15
C GLU A 71 -32.74 -36.82 -9.86
N THR A 72 -32.71 -36.47 -11.14
CA THR A 72 -31.48 -36.21 -11.90
C THR A 72 -30.56 -35.17 -11.26
N VAL A 73 -31.10 -34.06 -10.75
CA VAL A 73 -30.30 -32.98 -10.15
C VAL A 73 -29.72 -33.44 -8.81
N PHE A 74 -30.50 -34.18 -8.03
CA PHE A 74 -30.02 -34.82 -6.80
C PHE A 74 -28.95 -35.87 -7.09
N CYS A 75 -29.14 -36.69 -8.14
CA CYS A 75 -28.16 -37.67 -8.58
C CYS A 75 -26.84 -37.01 -8.98
N ALA A 76 -26.89 -35.89 -9.72
CA ALA A 76 -25.69 -35.12 -10.06
C ALA A 76 -25.01 -34.56 -8.81
N PHE A 77 -25.77 -33.96 -7.88
CA PHE A 77 -25.25 -33.42 -6.62
C PHE A 77 -24.55 -34.50 -5.78
N LEU A 78 -25.22 -35.63 -5.53
CA LEU A 78 -24.63 -36.75 -4.78
C LEU A 78 -23.43 -37.37 -5.51
N SER A 79 -23.42 -37.35 -6.84
CA SER A 79 -22.26 -37.82 -7.61
C SER A 79 -21.05 -36.89 -7.45
N LEU A 80 -21.26 -35.56 -7.40
CA LEU A 80 -20.19 -34.59 -7.09
C LEU A 80 -19.62 -34.83 -5.68
N HIS A 81 -20.47 -35.07 -4.69
CA HIS A 81 -20.05 -35.41 -3.33
C HIS A 81 -19.24 -36.70 -3.26
N ALA A 82 -19.73 -37.76 -3.89
CA ALA A 82 -19.01 -39.04 -3.92
C ALA A 82 -17.66 -38.92 -4.64
N ILE A 83 -17.58 -38.12 -5.71
CA ILE A 83 -16.31 -37.84 -6.38
C ILE A 83 -15.37 -37.10 -5.44
N ARG A 84 -15.85 -36.04 -4.77
CA ARG A 84 -15.06 -35.25 -3.81
C ARG A 84 -14.43 -36.14 -2.74
N ASP A 85 -15.24 -36.98 -2.10
CA ASP A 85 -14.79 -37.80 -0.97
C ASP A 85 -13.72 -38.84 -1.36
N HIS A 86 -13.55 -39.07 -2.66
CA HIS A 86 -12.60 -40.02 -3.23
C HIS A 86 -11.66 -39.43 -4.29
N LEU A 87 -11.47 -38.12 -4.34
CA LEU A 87 -10.59 -37.48 -5.33
C LEU A 87 -9.15 -38.01 -5.27
N GLN A 88 -8.64 -38.28 -4.07
CA GLN A 88 -7.31 -38.88 -3.87
C GLN A 88 -7.15 -40.28 -4.48
N ASP A 89 -8.25 -40.98 -4.76
CA ASP A 89 -8.24 -42.31 -5.38
C ASP A 89 -8.23 -42.24 -6.93
N LEU A 90 -8.35 -41.04 -7.51
CA LEU A 90 -8.40 -40.84 -8.96
C LEU A 90 -7.00 -40.65 -9.57
N HIS A 91 -6.79 -41.30 -10.71
CA HIS A 91 -5.62 -41.08 -11.54
C HIS A 91 -5.77 -39.78 -12.34
N PHE A 92 -4.74 -38.91 -12.35
CA PHE A 92 -4.81 -37.56 -12.95
C PHE A 92 -5.36 -37.50 -14.39
N ARG A 93 -5.01 -38.48 -15.24
CA ARG A 93 -5.56 -38.62 -16.61
C ARG A 93 -7.08 -38.75 -16.71
N LEU A 94 -7.78 -39.04 -15.62
CA LEU A 94 -9.25 -39.07 -15.60
C LEU A 94 -9.84 -37.66 -15.66
N TYR A 95 -9.10 -36.65 -15.21
CA TYR A 95 -9.62 -35.28 -15.08
C TYR A 95 -9.90 -34.62 -16.42
N ASP A 96 -9.15 -34.94 -17.48
CA ASP A 96 -9.42 -34.42 -18.84
C ASP A 96 -10.87 -34.70 -19.30
N GLU A 97 -11.41 -35.85 -18.91
CA GLU A 97 -12.77 -36.25 -19.29
C GLU A 97 -13.80 -35.97 -18.20
N LEU A 98 -13.41 -36.06 -16.92
CA LEU A 98 -14.29 -35.86 -15.78
C LEU A 98 -14.56 -34.37 -15.51
N TRP A 99 -13.54 -33.52 -15.62
CA TRP A 99 -13.62 -32.10 -15.27
C TRP A 99 -14.67 -31.33 -16.08
N PRO A 100 -14.78 -31.45 -17.42
CA PRO A 100 -15.82 -30.73 -18.17
C PRO A 100 -17.24 -31.06 -17.70
N ARG A 101 -17.48 -32.31 -17.25
CA ARG A 101 -18.76 -32.76 -16.70
C ARG A 101 -19.00 -32.23 -15.29
N ILE A 102 -17.97 -32.27 -14.43
CA ILE A 102 -18.04 -31.63 -13.11
C ILE A 102 -18.37 -30.15 -13.29
N TRP A 103 -17.56 -29.42 -14.06
CA TRP A 103 -17.64 -27.98 -14.22
C TRP A 103 -19.02 -27.49 -14.70
N ILE A 104 -19.62 -28.13 -15.70
CA ILE A 104 -20.93 -27.69 -16.19
C ILE A 104 -22.04 -27.83 -15.14
N TRP A 105 -21.97 -28.86 -14.29
CA TRP A 105 -22.88 -29.01 -13.16
C TRP A 105 -22.58 -27.99 -12.05
N MET A 106 -21.31 -27.66 -11.80
CA MET A 106 -20.94 -26.57 -10.87
C MET A 106 -21.55 -25.23 -11.30
N VAL A 107 -21.45 -24.91 -12.61
CA VAL A 107 -22.07 -23.70 -13.19
C VAL A 107 -23.60 -23.73 -13.06
N PHE A 108 -24.22 -24.89 -13.31
CA PHE A 108 -25.66 -25.06 -13.13
C PHE A 108 -26.08 -24.77 -11.69
N PHE A 109 -25.44 -25.38 -10.70
CA PHE A 109 -25.83 -25.19 -9.31
C PHE A 109 -25.55 -23.78 -8.79
N ARG A 110 -24.50 -23.12 -9.29
CA ARG A 110 -24.25 -21.70 -9.03
C ARG A 110 -25.39 -20.82 -9.56
N ALA A 111 -25.88 -21.09 -10.77
CA ALA A 111 -26.96 -20.32 -11.38
C ALA A 111 -28.34 -20.58 -10.74
N TYR A 112 -28.55 -21.76 -10.17
CA TYR A 112 -29.83 -22.22 -9.62
C TYR A 112 -29.69 -22.80 -8.21
N PRO A 113 -29.30 -21.98 -7.21
CA PRO A 113 -29.03 -22.45 -5.84
C PRO A 113 -30.25 -23.06 -5.14
N GLU A 114 -31.47 -22.76 -5.59
CA GLU A 114 -32.71 -23.33 -5.05
C GLU A 114 -32.88 -24.83 -5.32
N TYR A 115 -32.11 -25.39 -6.25
CA TYR A 115 -32.09 -26.82 -6.56
C TYR A 115 -31.18 -27.64 -5.64
N ILE A 116 -30.43 -26.97 -4.78
CA ILE A 116 -29.59 -27.62 -3.78
C ILE A 116 -30.51 -28.20 -2.69
N PRO A 117 -30.37 -29.49 -2.33
CA PRO A 117 -31.19 -30.13 -1.31
C PRO A 117 -31.15 -29.37 0.03
N ARG A 118 -32.29 -28.83 0.48
CA ARG A 118 -32.38 -28.08 1.77
C ARG A 118 -32.37 -28.97 3.01
N GLU A 119 -32.76 -30.23 2.90
CA GLU A 119 -32.88 -31.15 4.04
C GLU A 119 -31.51 -31.55 4.63
N GLU A 120 -30.43 -31.20 3.95
CA GLU A 120 -29.07 -31.23 4.48
C GLU A 120 -28.59 -29.86 4.98
N SER A 121 -29.48 -28.96 5.44
CA SER A 121 -29.13 -27.58 5.85
C SER A 121 -28.12 -27.44 6.99
N ASP A 122 -27.71 -28.54 7.63
CA ASP A 122 -26.58 -28.60 8.58
C ASP A 122 -25.23 -28.97 7.89
N ARG A 123 -25.25 -29.32 6.61
CA ARG A 123 -24.09 -29.68 5.79
C ARG A 123 -23.74 -28.51 4.88
N MET A 124 -22.63 -27.87 5.23
CA MET A 124 -21.68 -27.16 4.38
C MET A 124 -22.21 -26.62 3.03
N PRO A 125 -22.36 -25.29 2.86
CA PRO A 125 -22.89 -24.71 1.62
C PRO A 125 -22.17 -25.25 0.39
N LEU A 126 -22.92 -25.59 -0.66
CA LEU A 126 -22.40 -26.13 -1.93
C LEU A 126 -21.11 -25.47 -2.39
N HIS A 127 -20.97 -24.15 -2.25
CA HIS A 127 -19.75 -23.42 -2.61
C HIS A 127 -18.47 -23.99 -1.97
N LEU A 128 -18.57 -24.60 -0.79
CA LEU A 128 -17.46 -25.28 -0.13
C LEU A 128 -17.20 -26.66 -0.70
N VAL A 129 -18.24 -27.42 -1.05
CA VAL A 129 -18.08 -28.67 -1.83
C VAL A 129 -17.40 -28.37 -3.17
N LEU A 130 -17.79 -27.26 -3.79
CA LEU A 130 -17.21 -26.78 -5.04
C LEU A 130 -15.76 -26.33 -4.87
N VAL A 131 -15.41 -25.70 -3.75
CA VAL A 131 -14.03 -25.30 -3.44
C VAL A 131 -13.17 -26.51 -3.08
N GLU A 132 -13.68 -27.43 -2.27
CA GLU A 132 -13.01 -28.70 -1.94
C GLU A 132 -12.72 -29.50 -3.21
N LEU A 133 -13.69 -29.57 -4.12
CA LEU A 133 -13.48 -30.17 -5.44
C LEU A 133 -12.39 -29.43 -6.22
N LEU A 134 -12.36 -28.09 -6.21
CA LEU A 134 -11.33 -27.33 -6.92
C LEU A 134 -9.93 -27.62 -6.37
N LEU A 135 -9.78 -27.68 -5.05
CA LEU A 135 -8.49 -27.86 -4.36
C LEU A 135 -7.95 -29.27 -4.42
N LEU A 136 -8.82 -30.26 -4.24
CA LEU A 136 -8.42 -31.66 -4.27
C LEU A 136 -8.01 -32.11 -5.69
N LEU A 137 -8.37 -31.34 -6.71
CA LEU A 137 -7.90 -31.54 -8.08
C LEU A 137 -6.54 -30.87 -8.37
N GLU A 138 -5.98 -30.12 -7.43
CA GLU A 138 -4.69 -29.44 -7.55
C GLU A 138 -3.47 -30.36 -7.27
N THR A 139 -3.63 -31.67 -7.22
CA THR A 139 -2.50 -32.54 -6.82
C THR A 139 -1.42 -32.70 -7.90
N GLU A 140 -1.72 -32.44 -9.18
CA GLU A 140 -0.80 -32.62 -10.31
C GLU A 140 -0.79 -31.40 -11.26
N ASP A 141 0.38 -31.02 -11.77
CA ASP A 141 0.60 -29.79 -12.56
C ASP A 141 -0.33 -29.69 -13.78
N ASP A 142 -0.52 -30.79 -14.52
CA ASP A 142 -1.39 -30.82 -15.71
C ASP A 142 -2.86 -30.54 -15.34
N THR A 143 -3.31 -31.00 -14.16
CA THR A 143 -4.70 -30.79 -13.70
C THR A 143 -4.89 -29.36 -13.22
N LYS A 144 -3.89 -28.78 -12.55
CA LYS A 144 -3.88 -27.35 -12.20
C LYS A 144 -4.03 -26.47 -13.44
N GLU A 145 -3.31 -26.79 -14.51
CA GLU A 145 -3.40 -26.05 -15.76
C GLU A 145 -4.81 -26.14 -16.36
N LEU A 146 -5.37 -27.34 -16.47
CA LEU A 146 -6.74 -27.56 -16.97
C LEU A 146 -7.78 -26.73 -16.19
N ILE A 147 -7.72 -26.76 -14.86
CA ILE A 147 -8.69 -26.08 -14.00
C ILE A 147 -8.49 -24.57 -14.07
N SER A 148 -7.26 -24.08 -13.94
CA SER A 148 -6.97 -22.64 -13.97
C SER A 148 -7.29 -21.99 -15.33
N GLN A 149 -7.28 -22.75 -16.42
CA GLN A 149 -7.69 -22.28 -17.75
C GLN A 149 -9.21 -22.33 -17.97
N THR A 150 -9.98 -22.93 -17.05
CA THR A 150 -11.42 -23.05 -17.17
C THR A 150 -12.11 -21.71 -16.93
N VAL A 151 -12.84 -21.22 -17.94
CA VAL A 151 -13.54 -19.94 -17.88
C VAL A 151 -14.57 -19.92 -16.75
N GLY A 152 -14.48 -18.94 -15.87
CA GLY A 152 -15.40 -18.75 -14.74
C GLY A 152 -14.94 -19.39 -13.43
N VAL A 153 -13.84 -20.16 -13.43
CA VAL A 153 -13.33 -20.82 -12.22
C VAL A 153 -12.91 -19.79 -11.17
N ARG A 154 -12.22 -18.72 -11.57
CA ARG A 154 -11.77 -17.65 -10.67
C ARG A 154 -12.97 -16.91 -10.11
N THR A 155 -13.96 -16.63 -10.96
CA THR A 155 -15.23 -16.05 -10.52
C THR A 155 -15.88 -16.88 -9.42
N MET A 156 -15.95 -18.20 -9.60
CA MET A 156 -16.58 -19.10 -8.65
C MET A 156 -15.84 -19.15 -7.31
N VAL A 157 -14.50 -19.17 -7.33
CA VAL A 157 -13.71 -19.14 -6.09
C VAL A 157 -13.85 -17.80 -5.36
N ILE A 158 -13.88 -16.67 -6.08
CA ILE A 158 -14.10 -15.35 -5.46
C ILE A 158 -15.51 -15.26 -4.83
N GLU A 159 -16.53 -15.81 -5.47
CA GLU A 159 -17.87 -15.88 -4.89
C GLU A 159 -17.94 -16.80 -3.67
N ALA A 160 -17.27 -17.95 -3.72
CA ALA A 160 -17.14 -18.82 -2.55
C ALA A 160 -16.43 -18.08 -1.41
N TRP A 161 -15.37 -17.33 -1.72
CA TRP A 161 -14.67 -16.50 -0.74
C TRP A 161 -15.57 -15.46 -0.09
N LYS A 162 -16.40 -14.74 -0.86
CA LYS A 162 -17.42 -13.83 -0.32
C LYS A 162 -18.33 -14.53 0.69
N LEU A 163 -18.86 -15.70 0.31
CA LEU A 163 -19.79 -16.45 1.16
C LEU A 163 -19.16 -16.92 2.47
N VAL A 164 -17.92 -17.42 2.43
CA VAL A 164 -17.22 -17.87 3.63
C VAL A 164 -16.88 -16.68 4.54
N ILE A 165 -16.43 -15.55 3.99
CA ILE A 165 -16.11 -14.35 4.77
C ILE A 165 -17.37 -13.72 5.39
N ASP A 166 -18.50 -13.74 4.68
CA ASP A 166 -19.75 -13.12 5.13
C ASP A 166 -20.52 -14.00 6.12
N SER A 167 -20.16 -15.27 6.24
CA SER A 167 -20.75 -16.18 7.21
C SER A 167 -19.90 -16.31 8.46
N ASP A 168 -20.43 -15.82 9.59
CA ASP A 168 -19.80 -15.98 10.91
C ASP A 168 -19.53 -17.47 11.22
N GLN A 169 -20.43 -18.37 10.83
CA GLN A 169 -20.30 -19.81 11.06
C GLN A 169 -19.18 -20.46 10.24
N LEU A 170 -18.93 -19.99 9.01
CA LEU A 170 -17.93 -20.58 8.10
C LEU A 170 -16.55 -20.00 8.30
N SER A 171 -16.45 -18.81 8.91
CA SER A 171 -15.17 -18.18 9.23
C SER A 171 -14.26 -19.07 10.10
N SER A 172 -14.81 -19.95 10.93
CA SER A 172 -14.04 -20.94 11.70
C SER A 172 -13.99 -22.34 11.07
N HIS A 173 -14.67 -22.57 9.94
CA HIS A 173 -14.74 -23.87 9.29
C HIS A 173 -13.43 -24.19 8.53
N PRO A 174 -12.99 -25.47 8.49
CA PRO A 174 -11.83 -25.89 7.68
C PRO A 174 -11.86 -25.37 6.24
N SER A 175 -13.06 -25.26 5.66
CA SER A 175 -13.21 -24.83 4.28
C SER A 175 -12.81 -23.38 3.99
N TYR A 176 -12.58 -22.55 5.01
CA TYR A 176 -11.92 -21.26 4.78
C TYR A 176 -10.45 -21.43 4.37
N LEU A 177 -9.74 -22.36 5.03
CA LEU A 177 -8.33 -22.62 4.74
C LEU A 177 -8.19 -23.08 3.29
N GLU A 178 -9.08 -23.99 2.90
CA GLU A 178 -9.28 -24.45 1.54
C GLU A 178 -9.50 -23.29 0.55
N VAL A 179 -10.50 -22.42 0.77
CA VAL A 179 -10.69 -21.24 -0.13
C VAL A 179 -9.42 -20.40 -0.22
N SER A 180 -8.72 -20.21 0.90
CA SER A 180 -7.49 -19.41 0.93
C SER A 180 -6.37 -20.07 0.12
N GLU A 181 -6.23 -21.39 0.22
CA GLU A 181 -5.29 -22.19 -0.58
C GLU A 181 -5.60 -22.08 -2.09
N ALA A 182 -6.87 -22.18 -2.47
CA ALA A 182 -7.29 -22.06 -3.87
C ALA A 182 -6.94 -20.68 -4.42
N LEU A 183 -7.13 -19.63 -3.61
CA LEU A 183 -6.74 -18.27 -3.96
C LEU A 183 -5.22 -18.14 -4.14
N SER A 184 -4.42 -18.73 -3.25
CA SER A 184 -2.96 -18.67 -3.37
C SER A 184 -2.42 -19.36 -4.61
N ASP A 185 -3.08 -20.43 -5.06
CA ASP A 185 -2.68 -21.22 -6.22
C ASP A 185 -3.16 -20.64 -7.56
N MET A 186 -4.06 -19.64 -7.53
CA MET A 186 -4.50 -18.95 -8.74
C MET A 186 -3.33 -18.30 -9.49
N ARG A 187 -3.08 -18.80 -10.70
CA ARG A 187 -2.23 -18.15 -11.69
C ARG A 187 -3.02 -17.09 -12.46
N LEU A 188 -2.42 -15.91 -12.56
CA LEU A 188 -2.97 -14.74 -13.24
C LEU A 188 -2.00 -14.33 -14.32
N ASP A 189 -2.13 -14.99 -15.46
CA ASP A 189 -1.19 -14.88 -16.58
C ASP A 189 -1.59 -13.75 -17.53
N SER A 190 -2.83 -13.26 -17.43
CA SER A 190 -3.38 -12.24 -18.32
C SER A 190 -4.13 -11.11 -17.59
N THR A 191 -4.29 -9.99 -18.28
CA THR A 191 -5.17 -8.90 -17.84
C THR A 191 -6.65 -9.31 -17.80
N ALA A 192 -7.04 -10.30 -18.59
CA ALA A 192 -8.40 -10.86 -18.59
C ALA A 192 -8.67 -11.62 -17.28
N ASP A 193 -7.71 -12.41 -16.78
CA ASP A 193 -7.84 -13.13 -15.51
C ASP A 193 -8.02 -12.16 -14.34
N PHE A 194 -7.26 -11.07 -14.34
CA PHE A 194 -7.40 -10.03 -13.33
C PHE A 194 -8.77 -9.32 -13.42
N GLN A 195 -9.25 -9.03 -14.63
CA GLN A 195 -10.57 -8.42 -14.81
C GLN A 195 -11.70 -9.37 -14.37
N GLU A 196 -11.59 -10.67 -14.63
CA GLU A 196 -12.54 -11.68 -14.16
C GLU A 196 -12.66 -11.64 -12.62
N ILE A 197 -11.54 -11.60 -11.91
CA ILE A 197 -11.51 -11.47 -10.45
C ILE A 197 -12.16 -10.16 -10.01
N LEU A 198 -11.85 -9.04 -10.68
CA LEU A 198 -12.45 -7.75 -10.33
C LEU A 198 -13.96 -7.76 -10.53
N ASP A 199 -14.45 -8.30 -11.64
CA ASP A 199 -15.89 -8.38 -11.92
C ASP A 199 -16.58 -9.25 -10.87
N ALA A 200 -15.98 -10.40 -10.54
CA ALA A 200 -16.46 -11.29 -9.49
C ALA A 200 -16.45 -10.63 -8.10
N ALA A 201 -15.52 -9.72 -7.85
CA ALA A 201 -15.34 -9.04 -6.57
C ALA A 201 -16.05 -7.67 -6.48
N ASP A 202 -16.93 -7.31 -7.41
CA ASP A 202 -17.59 -5.98 -7.47
C ASP A 202 -16.60 -4.80 -7.64
N GLY A 203 -15.57 -5.03 -8.43
CA GLY A 203 -14.50 -4.10 -8.76
C GLY A 203 -13.37 -4.03 -7.72
N VAL A 204 -12.44 -3.09 -7.93
CA VAL A 204 -11.24 -2.91 -7.09
C VAL A 204 -11.57 -2.74 -5.60
N ASN A 205 -12.59 -1.94 -5.29
CA ASN A 205 -12.97 -1.67 -3.90
C ASN A 205 -13.59 -2.90 -3.23
N GLY A 206 -14.38 -3.69 -3.95
CA GLY A 206 -14.96 -4.91 -3.39
C GLY A 206 -13.89 -5.99 -3.17
N LEU A 207 -12.93 -6.15 -4.09
CA LEU A 207 -11.77 -7.03 -3.87
C LEU A 207 -10.94 -6.63 -2.66
N VAL A 208 -10.59 -5.34 -2.53
CA VAL A 208 -9.86 -4.85 -1.36
C VAL A 208 -10.66 -5.06 -0.08
N ARG A 209 -11.98 -4.82 -0.08
CA ARG A 209 -12.82 -5.09 1.09
C ARG A 209 -12.77 -6.56 1.49
N LEU A 210 -12.81 -7.49 0.53
CA LEU A 210 -12.71 -8.93 0.79
C LEU A 210 -11.35 -9.30 1.38
N ILE A 211 -10.25 -8.82 0.78
CA ILE A 211 -8.89 -9.01 1.31
C ILE A 211 -8.82 -8.50 2.76
N MET A 212 -9.24 -7.26 3.00
CA MET A 212 -9.14 -6.64 4.33
C MET A 212 -10.01 -7.36 5.36
N LYS A 213 -11.23 -7.76 5.00
CA LYS A 213 -12.12 -8.51 5.90
C LYS A 213 -11.56 -9.89 6.23
N SER A 214 -10.97 -10.59 5.25
CA SER A 214 -10.28 -11.87 5.43
C SER A 214 -9.06 -11.79 6.33
N LEU A 215 -8.27 -10.72 6.20
CA LEU A 215 -7.12 -10.50 7.09
C LEU A 215 -7.58 -10.21 8.52
N LEU A 216 -8.60 -9.36 8.69
CA LEU A 216 -9.11 -8.94 10.00
C LEU A 216 -9.96 -10.01 10.70
N SER A 217 -10.52 -10.99 9.98
CA SER A 217 -11.20 -12.14 10.60
C SER A 217 -10.21 -13.11 11.26
N ARG A 218 -8.94 -13.09 10.83
CA ARG A 218 -7.85 -13.96 11.33
C ARG A 218 -6.89 -13.24 12.27
N PHE A 219 -7.06 -11.93 12.41
CA PHE A 219 -6.17 -11.09 13.20
C PHE A 219 -6.91 -9.86 13.73
N SER A 220 -6.87 -9.67 15.05
CA SER A 220 -7.22 -8.38 15.64
C SER A 220 -5.99 -7.48 15.69
N PRO A 221 -6.09 -6.18 15.32
CA PRO A 221 -5.01 -5.21 15.51
C PRO A 221 -4.50 -5.08 16.96
N HIS A 222 -5.26 -5.58 17.94
CA HIS A 222 -4.87 -5.63 19.35
C HIS A 222 -4.13 -6.91 19.75
N ASP A 223 -4.13 -7.92 18.89
CA ASP A 223 -3.46 -9.19 19.14
C ASP A 223 -1.95 -9.01 19.16
N ARG A 224 -1.33 -9.57 20.19
CA ARG A 224 0.13 -9.54 20.33
C ARG A 224 0.81 -10.72 19.66
N PHE A 225 0.05 -11.77 19.36
CA PHE A 225 0.51 -13.01 18.72
C PHE A 225 -0.59 -13.52 17.79
N ILE A 226 -0.21 -14.27 16.77
CA ILE A 226 -1.14 -14.95 15.85
C ILE A 226 -0.99 -16.45 16.08
N ALA A 227 -2.11 -17.14 16.25
CA ALA A 227 -2.16 -18.59 16.34
C ALA A 227 -1.71 -19.24 15.02
N TYR A 228 -1.13 -20.44 15.10
CA TYR A 228 -0.51 -21.09 13.93
C TYR A 228 -1.52 -21.34 12.80
N GLU A 229 -2.72 -21.80 13.13
CA GLU A 229 -3.83 -22.02 12.20
C GLU A 229 -4.24 -20.75 11.43
N ASN A 230 -4.13 -19.58 12.08
CA ASN A 230 -4.43 -18.30 11.44
C ASN A 230 -3.24 -17.81 10.60
N LEU A 231 -1.99 -18.14 10.96
CA LEU A 231 -0.82 -17.75 10.18
C LEU A 231 -0.82 -18.34 8.78
N ASP A 232 -1.20 -19.61 8.63
CA ASP A 232 -1.23 -20.23 7.31
C ASP A 232 -2.34 -19.64 6.44
N SER A 233 -3.54 -19.43 6.99
CA SER A 233 -4.62 -18.70 6.31
C SER A 233 -4.19 -17.30 5.84
N LEU A 234 -3.51 -16.54 6.71
CA LEU A 234 -2.98 -15.22 6.37
C LEU A 234 -1.93 -15.29 5.27
N ARG A 235 -1.01 -16.28 5.35
CA ARG A 235 0.01 -16.53 4.33
C ARG A 235 -0.63 -16.72 2.96
N GLN A 236 -1.67 -17.55 2.85
CA GLN A 236 -2.31 -17.82 1.56
C GLN A 236 -3.01 -16.59 0.96
N ILE A 237 -3.72 -15.79 1.77
CA ILE A 237 -4.33 -14.52 1.31
C ILE A 237 -3.25 -13.54 0.82
N LEU A 238 -2.12 -13.48 1.50
CA LEU A 238 -1.01 -12.60 1.13
C LEU A 238 -0.26 -13.10 -0.12
N VAL A 239 -0.15 -14.42 -0.31
CA VAL A 239 0.35 -15.03 -1.55
C VAL A 239 -0.58 -14.67 -2.71
N PHE A 240 -1.89 -14.80 -2.54
CA PHE A 240 -2.88 -14.36 -3.53
C PHE A 240 -2.68 -12.88 -3.88
N LEU A 241 -2.60 -11.98 -2.89
CA LEU A 241 -2.35 -10.56 -3.12
C LEU A 241 -1.04 -10.29 -3.88
N ARG A 242 0.01 -11.08 -3.61
CA ARG A 242 1.28 -11.01 -4.36
C ARG A 242 1.08 -11.45 -5.82
N ASN A 243 0.32 -12.52 -6.04
CA ASN A 243 0.07 -13.09 -7.37
C ASN A 243 -0.82 -12.21 -8.24
N LEU A 244 -1.65 -11.33 -7.65
CA LEU A 244 -2.45 -10.35 -8.41
C LEU A 244 -1.60 -9.47 -9.35
N GLY A 245 -0.29 -9.29 -9.08
CA GLY A 245 0.70 -8.65 -9.97
C GLY A 245 0.53 -7.15 -10.20
N ASN A 246 -0.71 -6.67 -10.22
CA ASN A 246 -1.15 -5.30 -10.51
C ASN A 246 -1.37 -4.49 -9.23
N LYS A 247 -0.40 -4.55 -8.29
CA LYS A 247 -0.51 -3.86 -6.99
C LYS A 247 -0.83 -2.37 -7.14
N ASN A 248 -0.32 -1.71 -8.18
CA ASN A 248 -0.59 -0.30 -8.45
C ASN A 248 -2.09 0.03 -8.61
N ILE A 249 -2.88 -0.91 -9.14
CA ILE A 249 -4.34 -0.72 -9.29
C ILE A 249 -5.04 -0.83 -7.93
N LEU A 250 -4.58 -1.74 -7.06
CA LEU A 250 -5.16 -1.96 -5.74
C LEU A 250 -4.69 -0.94 -4.69
N SER A 251 -3.49 -0.37 -4.87
CA SER A 251 -2.85 0.52 -3.90
C SER A 251 -3.75 1.66 -3.41
N PRO A 252 -4.47 2.43 -4.25
CA PRO A 252 -5.36 3.49 -3.78
C PRO A 252 -6.45 2.98 -2.83
N ALA A 253 -7.08 1.85 -3.17
CA ALA A 253 -8.15 1.27 -2.35
C ALA A 253 -7.61 0.64 -1.06
N LEU A 254 -6.43 -0.01 -1.11
CA LEU A 254 -5.73 -0.51 0.08
C LEU A 254 -5.34 0.61 1.04
N MET A 255 -4.85 1.74 0.52
CA MET A 255 -4.55 2.93 1.32
C MET A 255 -5.81 3.52 1.96
N ALA A 256 -6.91 3.59 1.22
CA ALA A 256 -8.19 4.08 1.74
C ALA A 256 -8.78 3.16 2.83
N SER A 257 -8.41 1.88 2.82
CA SER A 257 -8.88 0.86 3.77
C SER A 257 -7.92 0.60 4.94
N GLU A 258 -7.02 1.55 5.24
CA GLU A 258 -6.01 1.44 6.31
C GLU A 258 -5.05 0.25 6.17
N GLY A 259 -4.90 -0.31 4.95
CA GLY A 259 -4.14 -1.53 4.70
C GLY A 259 -2.69 -1.48 5.20
N ALA A 260 -2.06 -0.30 5.15
CA ALA A 260 -0.69 -0.13 5.64
C ALA A 260 -0.55 -0.46 7.14
N SER A 261 -1.53 -0.05 7.95
CA SER A 261 -1.53 -0.34 9.39
C SER A 261 -1.79 -1.83 9.66
N VAL A 262 -2.74 -2.44 8.94
CA VAL A 262 -3.11 -3.85 9.08
C VAL A 262 -1.97 -4.78 8.68
N PHE A 263 -1.36 -4.59 7.51
CA PHE A 263 -0.20 -5.40 7.09
C PHE A 263 0.96 -5.28 8.08
N THR A 264 1.20 -4.07 8.60
CA THR A 264 2.28 -3.87 9.58
C THR A 264 1.97 -4.56 10.90
N ALA A 265 0.72 -4.48 11.38
CA ALA A 265 0.29 -5.10 12.62
C ALA A 265 0.36 -6.63 12.54
N ILE A 266 -0.07 -7.22 11.41
CA ILE A 266 0.06 -8.66 11.12
C ILE A 266 1.53 -9.07 11.14
N ALA A 267 2.40 -8.34 10.42
CA ALA A 267 3.84 -8.62 10.42
C ALA A 267 4.44 -8.51 11.83
N ALA A 268 4.05 -7.48 12.60
CA ALA A 268 4.56 -7.26 13.96
C ALA A 268 4.10 -8.36 14.94
N ALA A 269 2.87 -8.84 14.81
CA ALA A 269 2.33 -9.94 15.62
C ALA A 269 2.92 -11.30 15.21
N SER A 270 3.25 -11.48 13.92
CA SER A 270 3.87 -12.71 13.41
C SER A 270 5.29 -12.93 13.94
N ILE A 271 6.02 -11.85 14.23
CA ILE A 271 7.37 -11.90 14.83
C ILE A 271 7.36 -12.39 16.27
N LYS A 272 6.22 -12.25 16.97
CA LYS A 272 6.08 -12.66 18.36
C LYS A 272 5.51 -14.08 18.39
N GLY A 273 6.36 -15.03 18.80
CA GLY A 273 5.97 -16.40 19.07
C GLY A 273 7.14 -17.12 19.74
N ASP A 274 6.84 -17.89 20.79
CA ASP A 274 7.84 -18.70 21.51
C ASP A 274 7.89 -20.13 20.95
N SER A 275 7.50 -20.32 19.68
CA SER A 275 7.48 -21.64 19.06
C SER A 275 8.90 -22.07 18.68
N ASP A 276 9.31 -23.23 19.19
CA ASP A 276 10.54 -23.90 18.80
C ASP A 276 10.37 -24.70 17.49
N SER A 277 9.16 -24.73 16.91
CA SER A 277 8.90 -25.45 15.64
C SER A 277 9.49 -24.70 14.46
N GLN A 278 10.43 -25.35 13.76
CA GLN A 278 11.06 -24.77 12.57
C GLN A 278 10.04 -24.51 11.44
N ALA A 279 9.02 -25.36 11.30
CA ALA A 279 7.97 -25.17 10.29
C ALA A 279 7.15 -23.90 10.58
N GLU A 280 6.80 -23.67 11.84
CA GLU A 280 6.09 -22.45 12.25
C GLU A 280 6.95 -21.19 12.06
N LEU A 281 8.25 -21.27 12.36
CA LEU A 281 9.17 -20.15 12.14
C LEU A 281 9.24 -19.75 10.66
N ILE A 282 9.25 -20.73 9.75
CA ILE A 282 9.22 -20.50 8.30
C ILE A 282 7.93 -19.79 7.89
N VAL A 283 6.76 -20.28 8.34
CA VAL A 283 5.47 -19.65 8.02
C VAL A 283 5.40 -18.21 8.55
N ARG A 284 5.89 -17.96 9.77
CA ARG A 284 5.96 -16.60 10.34
C ARG A 284 6.85 -15.68 9.51
N GLN A 285 8.00 -16.16 9.08
CA GLN A 285 8.91 -15.42 8.20
C GLN A 285 8.23 -15.08 6.86
N ASP A 286 7.56 -16.04 6.24
CA ASP A 286 6.82 -15.85 4.98
C ASP A 286 5.75 -14.76 5.14
N VAL A 287 4.92 -14.84 6.20
CA VAL A 287 3.88 -13.83 6.46
C VAL A 287 4.48 -12.43 6.60
N VAL A 288 5.59 -12.29 7.32
CA VAL A 288 6.26 -10.98 7.47
C VAL A 288 6.76 -10.47 6.13
N LEU A 289 7.43 -11.31 5.33
CA LEU A 289 7.96 -10.92 4.03
C LEU A 289 6.85 -10.53 3.05
N LEU A 290 5.76 -11.29 3.01
CA LEU A 290 4.60 -11.01 2.18
C LEU A 290 3.89 -9.72 2.61
N CYS A 291 3.75 -9.46 3.92
CA CYS A 291 3.23 -8.19 4.43
C CYS A 291 4.11 -7.01 4.00
N MET A 292 5.44 -7.13 4.05
CA MET A 292 6.32 -6.05 3.60
C MET A 292 6.20 -5.80 2.09
N ASP A 293 6.08 -6.86 1.29
CA ASP A 293 5.86 -6.78 -0.14
C ASP A 293 4.49 -6.16 -0.50
N ALA A 294 3.45 -6.39 0.30
CA ALA A 294 2.15 -5.72 0.18
C ALA A 294 2.19 -4.25 0.65
N LEU A 295 3.00 -3.95 1.66
CA LEU A 295 3.11 -2.64 2.30
C LEU A 295 3.90 -1.62 1.44
N HIS A 296 4.98 -2.07 0.80
CA HIS A 296 5.89 -1.21 0.02
C HIS A 296 5.17 -0.25 -0.96
N PRO A 297 4.20 -0.68 -1.79
CA PRO A 297 3.54 0.23 -2.72
C PRO A 297 2.53 1.20 -2.08
N ILE A 298 2.12 1.00 -0.82
CA ILE A 298 1.07 1.79 -0.17
C ILE A 298 1.55 2.67 0.99
N ILE A 299 2.76 2.43 1.53
CA ILE A 299 3.28 3.16 2.69
C ILE A 299 3.83 4.57 2.37
N SER A 300 3.84 4.96 1.11
CA SER A 300 4.47 6.23 0.66
C SER A 300 3.75 7.51 1.10
N SER A 301 2.56 7.45 1.69
CA SER A 301 1.94 8.62 2.33
C SER A 301 2.46 8.81 3.76
N HIS A 302 2.56 10.05 4.25
CA HIS A 302 3.03 10.32 5.62
C HIS A 302 2.10 9.73 6.68
N ARG A 303 0.78 9.69 6.40
CA ARG A 303 -0.20 9.07 7.29
C ARG A 303 0.03 7.57 7.39
N ALA A 304 0.08 6.88 6.25
CA ALA A 304 0.36 5.44 6.20
C ALA A 304 1.70 5.12 6.89
N MET A 305 2.75 5.89 6.61
CA MET A 305 4.05 5.72 7.27
C MET A 305 3.96 5.89 8.79
N ARG A 306 3.34 6.97 9.27
CA ARG A 306 3.13 7.21 10.71
C ARG A 306 2.39 6.03 11.36
N ASP A 307 1.30 5.60 10.74
CA ASP A 307 0.43 4.55 11.28
C ASP A 307 1.12 3.18 11.23
N SER A 308 1.90 2.88 10.18
CA SER A 308 2.77 1.70 10.13
C SER A 308 3.85 1.72 11.21
N ILE A 309 4.51 2.84 11.47
CA ILE A 309 5.51 2.91 12.56
C ILE A 309 4.83 2.63 13.90
N ALA A 310 3.66 3.22 14.16
CA ALA A 310 2.87 2.97 15.36
C ALA A 310 2.43 1.49 15.49
N ALA A 311 2.11 0.85 14.35
CA ALA A 311 1.77 -0.57 14.27
C ALA A 311 3.00 -1.50 14.40
N GLY A 312 4.22 -0.97 14.45
CA GLY A 312 5.44 -1.74 14.72
C GLY A 312 6.37 -1.97 13.52
N LEU A 313 6.28 -1.16 12.45
CA LEU A 313 7.12 -1.30 11.25
C LEU A 313 8.61 -1.45 11.56
N LEU A 314 9.15 -0.62 12.46
CA LEU A 314 10.57 -0.67 12.78
C LEU A 314 10.96 -1.98 13.47
N ARG A 315 10.06 -2.58 14.26
CA ARG A 315 10.27 -3.91 14.83
C ARG A 315 10.31 -4.93 13.70
N CYS A 316 9.40 -4.85 12.73
CA CYS A 316 9.43 -5.73 11.57
C CYS A 316 10.76 -5.68 10.81
N ILE A 317 11.30 -4.49 10.56
CA ILE A 317 12.60 -4.31 9.89
C ILE A 317 13.73 -4.90 10.74
N VAL A 318 13.77 -4.58 12.04
CA VAL A 318 14.87 -5.01 12.91
C VAL A 318 14.86 -6.52 13.16
N TYR A 319 13.69 -7.13 13.33
CA TYR A 319 13.56 -8.58 13.49
C TYR A 319 13.71 -9.33 12.16
N GLY A 320 13.28 -8.75 11.03
CA GLY A 320 13.50 -9.32 9.71
C GLY A 320 14.97 -9.55 9.39
N ALA A 321 15.87 -8.73 9.96
CA ALA A 321 17.31 -8.92 9.89
C ALA A 321 17.83 -10.21 10.56
N THR A 322 17.02 -10.81 11.43
CA THR A 322 17.37 -12.05 12.15
C THR A 322 16.86 -13.31 11.47
N PHE A 323 16.04 -13.17 10.43
CA PHE A 323 15.54 -14.32 9.69
C PHE A 323 16.69 -15.09 9.03
N PRO A 324 16.63 -16.43 9.01
CA PRO A 324 17.52 -17.23 8.20
C PRO A 324 17.57 -16.69 6.77
N LYS A 325 18.75 -16.72 6.16
CA LYS A 325 18.92 -16.35 4.75
C LYS A 325 18.08 -17.31 3.90
N GLY A 326 16.87 -16.88 3.58
CA GLY A 326 15.92 -17.61 2.75
C GLY A 326 15.92 -17.10 1.31
N GLU A 327 15.20 -17.81 0.45
CA GLU A 327 15.18 -17.60 -1.00
C GLU A 327 14.28 -16.44 -1.46
N ASP A 328 13.44 -15.87 -0.59
CA ASP A 328 12.52 -14.79 -0.98
C ASP A 328 13.23 -13.43 -1.10
N ALA A 329 13.90 -13.25 -2.24
CA ALA A 329 14.56 -12.01 -2.62
C ALA A 329 13.57 -10.83 -2.73
N ARG A 330 12.27 -11.06 -2.98
CA ARG A 330 11.28 -9.98 -3.15
C ARG A 330 10.92 -9.34 -1.82
N GLY A 331 10.63 -10.15 -0.80
CA GLY A 331 10.38 -9.62 0.55
C GLY A 331 11.58 -8.83 1.10
N LEU A 332 12.80 -9.34 0.89
CA LEU A 332 14.04 -8.64 1.26
C LEU A 332 14.23 -7.33 0.46
N PHE A 333 13.87 -7.33 -0.82
CA PHE A 333 13.85 -6.11 -1.62
C PHE A 333 12.89 -5.06 -1.05
N ALA A 334 11.69 -5.46 -0.62
CA ALA A 334 10.73 -4.55 0.00
C ALA A 334 11.28 -3.93 1.30
N PHE A 335 11.89 -4.75 2.18
CA PHE A 335 12.60 -4.24 3.37
C PHE A 335 13.65 -3.18 2.99
N LYS A 336 14.47 -3.48 1.98
CA LYS A 336 15.53 -2.60 1.50
C LYS A 336 14.98 -1.28 0.98
N GLN A 337 13.94 -1.32 0.14
CA GLN A 337 13.31 -0.10 -0.40
C GLN A 337 12.68 0.76 0.69
N ILE A 338 12.00 0.14 1.66
CA ILE A 338 11.41 0.87 2.78
C ILE A 338 12.50 1.52 3.62
N LEU A 339 13.56 0.80 3.98
CA LEU A 339 14.64 1.31 4.84
C LEU A 339 15.53 2.34 4.15
N GLN A 340 15.92 2.12 2.89
CA GLN A 340 16.87 2.99 2.18
C GLN A 340 16.22 4.27 1.66
N TYR A 341 14.95 4.22 1.24
CA TYR A 341 14.32 5.33 0.53
C TYR A 341 13.10 5.86 1.27
N THR A 342 12.14 4.99 1.58
CA THR A 342 10.82 5.43 2.05
C THR A 342 10.87 6.05 3.46
N LEU A 343 11.54 5.38 4.40
CA LEU A 343 11.69 5.84 5.78
C LEU A 343 12.50 7.15 5.86
N PRO A 344 13.73 7.23 5.31
CA PRO A 344 14.49 8.47 5.26
C PRO A 344 13.71 9.63 4.65
N ALA A 345 13.05 9.42 3.51
CA ALA A 345 12.28 10.47 2.86
C ALA A 345 11.11 10.94 3.73
N SER A 346 10.47 10.04 4.48
CA SER A 346 9.33 10.37 5.33
C SER A 346 9.69 11.14 6.60
N THR A 347 10.98 11.22 6.97
CA THR A 347 11.41 11.99 8.15
C THR A 347 11.29 13.51 7.96
N VAL A 348 10.88 13.99 6.78
CA VAL A 348 10.48 15.39 6.59
C VAL A 348 9.16 15.75 7.29
N TYR A 349 8.38 14.75 7.67
CA TYR A 349 7.12 14.93 8.38
C TYR A 349 7.36 14.86 9.90
N CYS A 350 6.95 15.90 10.62
CA CYS A 350 7.09 15.98 12.07
C CYS A 350 6.27 14.88 12.77
N SER A 351 5.08 14.57 12.28
CA SER A 351 4.23 13.48 12.78
C SER A 351 4.93 12.12 12.70
N VAL A 352 5.65 11.85 11.61
CA VAL A 352 6.48 10.63 11.46
C VAL A 352 7.65 10.66 12.44
N LEU A 353 8.38 11.77 12.56
CA LEU A 353 9.49 11.90 13.52
C LEU A 353 9.07 11.69 14.98
N VAL A 354 7.89 12.20 15.38
CA VAL A 354 7.35 11.97 16.72
C VAL A 354 7.18 10.47 16.97
N GLN A 355 6.58 9.75 16.01
CA GLN A 355 6.38 8.30 16.15
C GLN A 355 7.71 7.54 16.19
N LEU A 356 8.68 7.92 15.35
CA LEU A 356 10.02 7.35 15.36
C LEU A 356 10.68 7.50 16.73
N ARG A 357 10.65 8.72 17.31
CA ARG A 357 11.22 9.01 18.63
C ARG A 357 10.67 8.10 19.73
N GLU A 358 9.40 7.73 19.65
CA GLU A 358 8.73 6.86 20.63
C GLU A 358 9.17 5.40 20.50
N GLU A 359 9.37 4.91 19.26
CA GLU A 359 9.73 3.52 19.01
C GLU A 359 11.23 3.20 19.17
N PHE A 360 12.12 4.15 18.85
CA PHE A 360 13.58 3.92 18.85
C PHE A 360 14.15 3.33 20.16
N PRO A 361 13.77 3.81 21.37
CA PRO A 361 14.32 3.29 22.62
C PRO A 361 14.16 1.78 22.80
N ALA A 362 13.07 1.19 22.30
CA ALA A 362 12.81 -0.24 22.38
C ALA A 362 13.74 -1.06 21.47
N LEU A 363 14.27 -0.46 20.40
CA LEU A 363 15.05 -1.16 19.37
C LEU A 363 16.55 -1.18 19.64
N ILE A 364 17.06 -0.22 20.42
CA ILE A 364 18.51 -0.05 20.70
C ILE A 364 19.15 -1.38 21.15
N LYS A 365 18.48 -2.11 22.05
CA LYS A 365 18.99 -3.38 22.59
C LYS A 365 19.14 -4.45 21.50
N ILE A 366 18.24 -4.48 20.52
CA ILE A 366 18.24 -5.49 19.45
C ILE A 366 19.30 -5.12 18.41
N THR A 367 19.35 -3.85 18.00
CA THR A 367 20.28 -3.37 16.97
C THR A 367 21.74 -3.39 17.40
N GLN A 368 22.02 -3.47 18.70
CA GLN A 368 23.38 -3.60 19.23
C GLN A 368 23.93 -5.03 19.21
N LYS A 369 23.07 -6.05 19.03
CA LYS A 369 23.49 -7.46 18.99
C LYS A 369 24.39 -7.73 17.78
N PRO A 370 25.44 -8.59 17.90
CA PRO A 370 26.32 -8.92 16.78
C PRO A 370 25.60 -9.48 15.55
N ALA A 371 24.57 -10.31 15.76
CA ALA A 371 23.76 -10.87 14.68
C ALA A 371 23.15 -9.76 13.78
N TYR A 372 22.63 -8.69 14.38
CA TYR A 372 22.08 -7.56 13.64
C TYR A 372 23.16 -6.74 12.93
N LYS A 373 24.31 -6.52 13.57
CA LYS A 373 25.43 -5.76 12.96
C LYS A 373 26.02 -6.44 11.73
N ASN A 374 25.90 -7.77 11.64
CA ASN A 374 26.35 -8.57 10.50
C ASN A 374 25.31 -8.66 9.37
N TRP A 375 24.13 -8.06 9.54
CA TRP A 375 23.11 -8.01 8.50
C TRP A 375 23.53 -7.12 7.33
N GLU A 376 23.21 -7.51 6.10
CA GLU A 376 23.59 -6.79 4.87
C GLU A 376 23.13 -5.33 4.88
N MET A 377 21.94 -5.08 5.43
CA MET A 377 21.34 -3.75 5.47
C MET A 377 21.70 -2.95 6.74
N TYR A 378 22.64 -3.42 7.56
CA TYR A 378 23.06 -2.68 8.76
C TYR A 378 23.59 -1.27 8.42
N LYS A 379 24.29 -1.12 7.29
CA LYS A 379 24.77 0.19 6.81
C LYS A 379 23.61 1.14 6.51
N ASP A 380 22.55 0.63 5.89
CA ASP A 380 21.34 1.39 5.58
C ASP A 380 20.61 1.80 6.84
N TRP A 381 20.54 0.89 7.83
CA TRP A 381 19.98 1.20 9.15
C TRP A 381 20.74 2.35 9.82
N VAL A 382 22.08 2.30 9.86
CA VAL A 382 22.90 3.37 10.46
C VAL A 382 22.71 4.70 9.73
N ALA A 383 22.64 4.68 8.39
CA ALA A 383 22.38 5.88 7.61
C ALA A 383 21.00 6.47 7.93
N PHE A 384 19.97 5.64 8.02
CA PHE A 384 18.63 6.04 8.41
C PHE A 384 18.59 6.62 9.83
N THR A 385 19.17 5.95 10.84
CA THR A 385 19.13 6.46 12.22
C THR A 385 19.89 7.78 12.36
N SER A 386 20.98 7.97 11.63
CA SER A 386 21.70 9.25 11.57
C SER A 386 20.80 10.40 11.09
N ILE A 387 20.01 10.18 10.03
CA ILE A 387 19.04 11.16 9.53
C ILE A 387 17.97 11.48 10.58
N VAL A 388 17.46 10.45 11.27
CA VAL A 388 16.46 10.63 12.32
C VAL A 388 17.01 11.45 13.47
N ASP A 389 18.19 11.11 13.98
CA ASP A 389 18.81 11.81 15.12
C ASP A 389 19.06 13.29 14.80
N GLU A 390 19.58 13.58 13.61
CA GLU A 390 19.79 14.94 13.13
C GLU A 390 18.47 15.74 13.09
N ARG A 391 17.42 15.13 12.55
CA ARG A 391 16.10 15.76 12.41
C ARG A 391 15.35 15.88 13.73
N LEU A 392 15.51 14.94 14.65
CA LEU A 392 14.94 15.02 16.00
C LEU A 392 15.60 16.13 16.82
N LYS A 393 16.93 16.27 16.71
CA LYS A 393 17.67 17.39 17.31
C LYS A 393 17.15 18.72 16.76
N PHE A 394 17.06 18.83 15.43
CA PHE A 394 16.52 20.03 14.78
C PHE A 394 15.07 20.31 15.17
N MET A 395 14.21 19.29 15.25
CA MET A 395 12.82 19.44 15.68
C MET A 395 12.74 20.03 17.08
N LYS A 396 13.56 19.52 18.03
CA LYS A 396 13.62 20.04 19.40
C LYS A 396 14.09 21.49 19.45
N GLU A 397 15.15 21.83 18.72
CA GLU A 397 15.64 23.21 18.58
C GLU A 397 14.54 24.12 17.98
N ALA A 398 13.90 23.68 16.91
CA ALA A 398 12.85 24.41 16.23
C ALA A 398 11.58 24.61 17.09
N GLU A 399 11.29 23.71 18.03
CA GLU A 399 10.22 23.85 19.02
C GLU A 399 10.58 24.88 20.09
N ILE A 400 11.80 24.82 20.61
CA ILE A 400 12.33 25.77 21.60
C ILE A 400 12.37 27.18 21.01
N PHE A 401 13.06 27.37 19.88
CA PHE A 401 13.25 28.70 19.29
C PHE A 401 12.02 29.20 18.54
N GLY A 402 11.34 28.31 17.82
CA GLY A 402 10.19 28.69 16.99
C GLY A 402 8.88 28.90 17.75
N GLY A 403 8.84 28.60 19.05
CA GLY A 403 7.71 28.87 19.94
C GLY A 403 7.81 30.20 20.68
N LEU A 404 9.04 30.69 20.93
CA LEU A 404 9.29 31.83 21.80
C LEU A 404 8.95 33.16 21.14
N THR A 405 9.32 33.35 19.87
CA THR A 405 9.05 34.60 19.14
C THR A 405 8.57 34.37 17.71
N LYS A 406 7.79 35.34 17.20
CA LYS A 406 7.27 35.39 15.83
C LYS A 406 7.40 36.81 15.31
N ALA A 407 7.51 36.96 13.99
CA ALA A 407 7.44 38.25 13.32
C ALA A 407 6.01 38.54 12.85
N CYS A 408 5.66 39.83 12.79
CA CYS A 408 4.43 40.31 12.17
C CYS A 408 4.45 40.02 10.67
N SER A 409 3.36 39.45 10.13
CA SER A 409 3.18 39.20 8.70
C SER A 409 3.01 40.50 7.90
N ASN A 410 2.63 41.61 8.54
CA ASN A 410 2.77 42.92 7.91
C ASN A 410 4.27 43.28 7.85
N ILE A 411 4.86 43.14 6.68
CA ILE A 411 6.29 43.34 6.45
C ILE A 411 6.74 44.77 6.81
N GLN A 412 5.87 45.77 6.66
CA GLN A 412 6.19 47.14 7.05
C GLN A 412 6.29 47.34 8.57
N CYS A 413 5.74 46.43 9.37
CA CYS A 413 5.75 46.53 10.82
C CYS A 413 7.08 46.05 11.43
N GLY A 414 7.61 44.91 10.98
CA GLY A 414 8.86 44.34 11.51
C GLY A 414 8.82 43.87 12.98
N ALA A 415 7.68 43.97 13.67
CA ALA A 415 7.60 43.60 15.08
C ALA A 415 7.87 42.11 15.31
N ILE A 416 8.83 41.80 16.20
CA ILE A 416 9.14 40.45 16.66
C ILE A 416 8.71 40.35 18.12
N LEU A 417 7.66 39.58 18.40
CA LEU A 417 7.08 39.47 19.75
C LEU A 417 6.93 38.00 20.14
N SER A 418 6.54 37.73 21.39
CA SER A 418 6.19 36.37 21.77
C SER A 418 4.94 35.89 21.03
N LYS A 419 4.89 34.58 20.70
CA LYS A 419 3.79 34.00 19.90
C LYS A 419 2.39 34.31 20.47
N SER A 420 2.26 34.42 21.79
CA SER A 420 1.00 34.74 22.48
C SER A 420 0.51 36.18 22.27
N LYS A 421 1.38 37.09 21.79
CA LYS A 421 1.05 38.48 21.48
C LYS A 421 0.54 38.68 20.05
N PHE A 422 0.63 37.65 19.20
CA PHE A 422 0.12 37.72 17.84
C PHE A 422 -1.32 37.27 17.74
N LYS A 423 -2.09 37.99 16.92
CA LYS A 423 -3.41 37.62 16.43
C LYS A 423 -3.25 36.86 15.13
N ARG A 424 -4.06 35.82 14.91
CA ARG A 424 -4.08 35.10 13.63
C ARG A 424 -5.07 35.77 12.68
N CYS A 425 -4.79 35.71 11.39
CA CYS A 425 -5.81 35.96 10.38
C CYS A 425 -7.00 35.03 10.62
N SER A 426 -8.21 35.59 10.78
CA SER A 426 -9.42 34.81 11.06
C SER A 426 -9.82 33.88 9.92
N GLN A 427 -9.35 34.17 8.70
CA GLN A 427 -9.72 33.40 7.52
C GLN A 427 -8.73 32.26 7.27
N CYS A 428 -7.46 32.54 6.96
CA CYS A 428 -6.50 31.46 6.69
C CYS A 428 -5.83 30.88 7.95
N GLY A 429 -5.83 31.60 9.08
CA GLY A 429 -5.14 31.14 10.30
C GLY A 429 -3.60 31.10 10.25
N HIS A 430 -3.00 31.36 9.08
CA HIS A 430 -1.55 31.25 8.84
C HIS A 430 -0.79 32.54 9.16
N ALA A 431 -1.30 33.70 8.74
CA ALA A 431 -0.64 34.98 9.00
C ALA A 431 -0.82 35.43 10.45
N LEU A 432 0.25 35.99 11.03
CA LEU A 432 0.32 36.45 12.42
C LEU A 432 0.53 37.96 12.45
N TYR A 433 -0.34 38.69 13.13
CA TYR A 433 -0.28 40.15 13.24
C TYR A 433 -0.19 40.60 14.69
N CYS A 434 0.72 41.52 14.99
CA CYS A 434 0.82 42.10 16.33
C CYS A 434 -0.41 42.96 16.67
N SER A 435 -1.14 43.44 15.66
CA SER A 435 -2.35 44.26 15.81
C SER A 435 -3.34 44.04 14.66
N VAL A 436 -4.59 44.50 14.82
CA VAL A 436 -5.63 44.41 13.77
C VAL A 436 -5.31 45.40 12.65
N GLU A 437 -4.67 46.52 12.98
CA GLU A 437 -4.22 47.54 12.05
C GLU A 437 -3.19 46.95 11.08
N CYS A 438 -2.21 46.18 11.59
CA CYS A 438 -1.25 45.47 10.75
C CYS A 438 -1.93 44.48 9.81
N GLN A 439 -2.94 43.74 10.29
CA GLN A 439 -3.72 42.86 9.43
C GLN A 439 -4.45 43.64 8.32
N LYS A 440 -5.07 44.78 8.65
CA LYS A 440 -5.80 45.62 7.66
C LYS A 440 -4.87 46.25 6.61
N ILE A 441 -3.65 46.61 6.99
CA ILE A 441 -2.63 47.14 6.07
C ILE A 441 -2.18 46.00 5.16
N ASP A 442 -1.75 44.87 5.73
CA ASP A 442 -1.28 43.72 4.94
C ASP A 442 -2.38 43.15 4.02
N TRP A 443 -3.65 43.19 4.46
CA TRP A 443 -4.80 42.80 3.64
C TRP A 443 -5.01 43.68 2.42
N ARG A 444 -4.85 45.01 2.57
CA ARG A 444 -5.12 45.99 1.50
C ARG A 444 -3.91 46.23 0.60
N GLU A 445 -2.73 46.31 1.22
CA GLU A 445 -1.49 46.78 0.59
C GLU A 445 -0.44 45.65 0.47
N GLY A 446 -0.40 44.73 1.43
CA GLY A 446 0.56 43.61 1.47
C GLY A 446 0.17 42.39 0.63
N ASN A 447 -0.88 42.51 -0.19
CA ASN A 447 -1.42 41.42 -1.02
C ASN A 447 -1.88 40.17 -0.24
N HIS A 448 -2.04 40.28 1.09
CA HIS A 448 -2.48 39.14 1.90
C HIS A 448 -3.87 38.67 1.49
N ARG A 449 -4.76 39.53 0.98
CA ARG A 449 -6.08 39.09 0.49
C ARG A 449 -5.99 37.99 -0.58
N THR A 450 -5.07 38.13 -1.52
CA THR A 450 -4.83 37.15 -2.59
C THR A 450 -4.14 35.92 -2.03
N ALA A 451 -3.07 36.12 -1.24
CA ALA A 451 -2.35 35.01 -0.60
C ALA A 451 -3.23 34.22 0.36
N CYS A 452 -4.15 34.86 1.08
CA CYS A 452 -5.11 34.26 1.99
C CYS A 452 -6.09 33.35 1.24
N ARG A 453 -6.61 33.80 0.09
CA ARG A 453 -7.43 32.94 -0.80
C ARG A 453 -6.64 31.74 -1.32
N LEU A 454 -5.40 31.93 -1.74
CA LEU A 454 -4.55 30.82 -2.17
C LEU A 454 -4.25 29.86 -1.03
N LEU A 455 -4.01 30.37 0.19
CA LEU A 455 -3.80 29.55 1.38
C LEU A 455 -5.07 28.76 1.75
N LEU A 456 -6.25 29.36 1.60
CA LEU A 456 -7.53 28.67 1.78
C LEU A 456 -7.78 27.62 0.69
N LEU A 457 -7.38 27.89 -0.55
CA LEU A 457 -7.41 26.91 -1.63
C LEU A 457 -6.35 25.80 -1.43
N SER A 458 -5.22 26.08 -0.78
CA SER A 458 -4.26 25.06 -0.38
C SER A 458 -4.66 24.31 0.89
N ASP A 459 -5.54 24.88 1.71
CA ASP A 459 -6.23 24.24 2.83
C ASP A 459 -7.53 23.55 2.37
N LEU A 460 -7.74 23.38 1.05
CA LEU A 460 -8.81 22.51 0.54
C LEU A 460 -8.71 21.14 1.22
N PRO A 461 -9.85 20.45 1.45
CA PRO A 461 -9.94 19.21 2.22
C PRO A 461 -9.04 18.04 1.76
N ASN A 462 -8.31 18.21 0.65
CA ASN A 462 -7.29 17.28 0.16
C ASN A 462 -5.88 17.49 0.75
N ASN A 463 -5.65 18.51 1.57
CA ASN A 463 -4.36 18.67 2.27
C ASN A 463 -4.39 17.93 3.61
N ASP A 464 -4.09 16.65 3.54
CA ASP A 464 -3.91 15.69 4.64
C ASP A 464 -2.70 15.99 5.56
N LEU A 465 -1.97 17.08 5.33
CA LEU A 465 -0.84 17.51 6.16
C LEU A 465 -1.30 18.31 7.37
N SER A 466 -0.77 17.95 8.55
CA SER A 466 -1.01 18.75 9.75
C SER A 466 -0.29 20.10 9.65
N ARG A 467 -0.83 21.13 10.34
CA ARG A 467 -0.14 22.43 10.48
C ARG A 467 1.25 22.29 11.10
N ARG A 468 1.46 21.27 11.94
CA ARG A 468 2.74 20.97 12.57
C ARG A 468 3.74 20.48 11.53
N ASP A 469 3.32 19.57 10.64
CA ASP A 469 4.14 19.06 9.54
C ASP A 469 4.56 20.18 8.59
N LEU A 470 3.60 20.97 8.10
CA LEU A 470 3.90 22.11 7.21
C LEU A 470 4.88 23.11 7.86
N SER A 471 4.69 23.43 9.14
CA SER A 471 5.59 24.33 9.85
C SER A 471 6.98 23.73 10.03
N PHE A 472 7.09 22.42 10.25
CA PHE A 472 8.38 21.75 10.41
C PHE A 472 9.11 21.67 9.06
N MET A 473 8.43 21.22 8.01
CA MET A 473 8.96 21.13 6.63
C MET A 473 9.52 22.47 6.16
N ARG A 474 8.80 23.58 6.38
CA ARG A 474 9.29 24.92 6.02
C ARG A 474 10.59 25.29 6.75
N LYS A 475 10.69 24.98 8.05
CA LYS A 475 11.91 25.25 8.82
C LYS A 475 13.06 24.35 8.38
N LEU A 476 12.78 23.06 8.15
CA LEU A 476 13.75 22.08 7.67
C LEU A 476 14.33 22.52 6.32
N PHE A 477 13.45 22.89 5.39
CA PHE A 477 13.81 23.45 4.10
C PHE A 477 14.75 24.65 4.25
N HIS A 478 14.38 25.61 5.11
CA HIS A 478 15.20 26.81 5.30
C HIS A 478 16.59 26.48 5.86
N ARG A 479 16.69 25.59 6.85
CA ARG A 479 17.96 25.09 7.37
C ARG A 479 18.79 24.46 6.27
N ASP A 480 18.23 23.53 5.51
CA ASP A 480 18.99 22.76 4.53
C ASP A 480 19.42 23.64 3.34
N MET A 481 18.59 24.61 2.94
CA MET A 481 18.99 25.65 1.99
C MET A 481 20.21 26.44 2.47
N THR A 482 20.24 26.82 3.75
CA THR A 482 21.37 27.56 4.32
C THR A 482 22.66 26.73 4.31
N ILE A 483 22.54 25.41 4.49
CA ILE A 483 23.67 24.47 4.51
C ILE A 483 24.17 24.15 3.10
N GLN A 484 23.27 23.89 2.14
CA GLN A 484 23.64 23.50 0.77
C GLN A 484 24.10 24.67 -0.08
N HIS A 485 23.59 25.86 0.22
CA HIS A 485 23.93 27.07 -0.51
C HIS A 485 24.41 28.16 0.45
N PRO A 486 25.52 27.93 1.21
CA PRO A 486 26.01 28.91 2.18
C PRO A 486 26.38 30.23 1.48
N VAL A 487 26.77 30.14 0.22
CA VAL A 487 27.09 31.26 -0.67
C VAL A 487 25.90 32.19 -0.95
N ARG A 488 24.65 31.70 -0.85
CA ARG A 488 23.44 32.54 -1.03
C ARG A 488 23.14 33.42 0.18
N HIS A 489 23.51 32.99 1.37
CA HIS A 489 23.48 33.84 2.57
C HIS A 489 24.69 34.76 2.66
N ALA A 490 25.73 34.53 1.84
CA ALA A 490 26.97 35.29 1.88
C ALA A 490 27.06 36.47 0.88
N SER A 491 26.27 36.53 -0.21
CA SER A 491 26.25 37.74 -1.08
C SER A 491 25.18 37.72 -2.19
N PRO A 492 24.33 38.76 -2.29
CA PRO A 492 23.45 39.04 -3.43
C PRO A 492 24.09 39.02 -4.83
N GLN A 493 25.40 39.24 -4.93
CA GLN A 493 26.09 39.42 -6.21
C GLN A 493 26.15 38.11 -7.03
N LYS A 494 26.17 36.93 -6.38
CA LYS A 494 26.19 35.63 -7.08
C LYS A 494 24.83 35.21 -7.62
N LEU A 495 23.71 35.55 -6.94
CA LEU A 495 22.35 35.38 -7.48
C LEU A 495 22.17 36.18 -8.77
N THR A 496 22.76 37.37 -8.80
CA THR A 496 22.81 38.23 -9.99
C THR A 496 23.63 37.60 -11.10
N ARG A 497 24.77 36.97 -10.78
CA ARG A 497 25.63 36.29 -11.76
C ARG A 497 24.93 35.07 -12.38
N VAL A 498 24.23 34.25 -11.57
CA VAL A 498 23.39 33.15 -12.08
C VAL A 498 22.24 33.69 -12.94
N ARG A 499 21.56 34.75 -12.50
CA ARG A 499 20.52 35.42 -13.32
C ARG A 499 21.06 35.96 -14.65
N ARG A 500 22.27 36.53 -14.66
CA ARG A 500 22.95 37.03 -15.87
C ARG A 500 23.38 35.90 -16.81
N GLN A 501 23.75 34.73 -16.27
CA GLN A 501 24.12 33.56 -17.08
C GLN A 501 22.89 32.86 -17.69
N VAL A 502 21.75 32.90 -16.99
CA VAL A 502 20.51 32.24 -17.45
C VAL A 502 19.64 33.15 -18.31
N VAL A 503 19.73 34.48 -18.17
CA VAL A 503 18.89 35.44 -18.89
C VAL A 503 19.74 36.30 -19.84
N PRO A 504 19.56 36.16 -21.18
CA PRO A 504 20.25 37.01 -22.16
C PRO A 504 19.93 38.49 -21.95
N PRO A 505 20.90 39.41 -22.16
CA PRO A 505 20.64 40.85 -22.14
C PRO A 505 19.52 41.23 -23.13
N GLY A 506 18.52 41.98 -22.67
CA GLY A 506 17.45 42.53 -23.53
C GLY A 506 16.07 41.86 -23.43
N LYS A 507 15.90 40.77 -22.66
CA LYS A 507 14.57 40.19 -22.41
C LYS A 507 13.94 40.77 -21.13
N SER A 508 12.89 41.58 -21.27
CA SER A 508 12.15 42.23 -20.17
C SER A 508 11.26 41.27 -19.35
N ASN A 509 11.12 40.01 -19.75
CA ASN A 509 10.26 39.03 -19.10
C ASN A 509 11.11 38.02 -18.29
N ILE A 510 11.63 38.47 -17.14
CA ILE A 510 12.44 37.63 -16.25
C ILE A 510 11.50 36.69 -15.49
N ASN A 511 11.62 35.38 -15.75
CA ASN A 511 10.92 34.39 -14.94
C ASN A 511 11.57 34.27 -13.55
N PRO A 512 10.78 34.09 -12.48
CA PRO A 512 11.34 33.84 -11.16
C PRO A 512 12.25 32.60 -11.18
N ILE A 513 13.29 32.61 -10.35
CA ILE A 513 14.07 31.41 -10.03
C ILE A 513 13.45 30.78 -8.80
N VAL A 514 13.23 29.47 -8.85
CA VAL A 514 12.75 28.67 -7.72
C VAL A 514 13.92 27.87 -7.17
N ALA A 515 14.12 27.94 -5.85
CA ALA A 515 15.02 27.03 -5.16
C ALA A 515 14.30 25.71 -4.92
N VAL A 516 14.81 24.60 -5.44
CA VAL A 516 14.17 23.29 -5.31
C VAL A 516 15.03 22.41 -4.40
N LEU A 517 14.45 21.89 -3.32
CA LEU A 517 15.07 20.82 -2.53
C LEU A 517 14.23 19.55 -2.65
N ASP A 518 14.88 18.48 -3.10
CA ASP A 518 14.27 17.16 -3.22
C ASP A 518 14.65 16.27 -2.04
N TYR A 519 13.65 15.84 -1.28
CA TYR A 519 13.79 15.00 -0.10
C TYR A 519 13.38 13.53 -0.33
N ARG A 520 13.09 13.12 -1.58
CA ARG A 520 12.64 11.75 -1.90
C ARG A 520 13.65 10.66 -1.53
N LEU A 521 14.93 11.01 -1.36
CA LEU A 521 16.00 10.09 -0.96
C LEU A 521 16.44 10.29 0.50
N GLY A 522 15.64 11.00 1.31
CA GLY A 522 15.96 11.31 2.70
C GLY A 522 16.93 12.47 2.87
N GLN A 523 18.02 12.53 2.09
CA GLN A 523 18.90 13.68 2.03
C GLN A 523 18.37 14.71 1.04
N PRO A 524 18.37 16.02 1.37
CA PRO A 524 18.00 17.04 0.40
C PRO A 524 19.00 17.02 -0.77
N THR A 525 18.52 17.05 -2.01
CA THR A 525 19.33 17.44 -3.18
C THR A 525 18.78 18.73 -3.73
N GLY A 526 19.64 19.75 -3.84
CA GLY A 526 19.23 21.10 -4.18
C GLY A 526 19.58 21.50 -5.60
N ASP A 527 18.62 22.10 -6.30
CA ASP A 527 18.78 22.68 -7.63
C ASP A 527 18.10 24.04 -7.75
N LEU A 528 18.56 24.83 -8.74
CA LEU A 528 17.99 26.12 -9.08
C LEU A 528 17.32 26.03 -10.43
N ILE A 529 16.01 26.17 -10.44
CA ILE A 529 15.23 25.95 -11.65
C ILE A 529 14.43 27.21 -11.94
N ASP A 530 14.46 27.68 -13.19
CA ASP A 530 13.60 28.78 -13.59
C ASP A 530 12.13 28.31 -13.65
N VAL A 531 11.20 29.21 -13.37
CA VAL A 531 9.76 28.89 -13.36
C VAL A 531 9.27 28.35 -14.71
N ALA A 532 9.83 28.74 -15.86
CA ALA A 532 9.37 28.21 -17.15
C ALA A 532 9.76 26.74 -17.32
N THR A 533 10.99 26.37 -16.91
CA THR A 533 11.40 24.96 -16.86
C THR A 533 10.51 24.15 -15.91
N LEU A 534 10.16 24.71 -14.74
CA LEU A 534 9.23 24.04 -13.82
C LEU A 534 7.82 23.91 -14.41
N LYS A 535 7.28 24.94 -15.07
CA LYS A 535 5.96 24.89 -15.72
C LYS A 535 5.86 23.80 -16.80
N ALA A 536 6.97 23.52 -17.49
CA ALA A 536 7.02 22.47 -18.50
C ALA A 536 6.92 21.06 -17.89
N GLN A 537 7.20 20.91 -16.59
CA GLN A 537 7.11 19.63 -15.89
C GLN A 537 5.63 19.23 -15.68
N PRO A 538 5.22 18.01 -16.06
CA PRO A 538 3.83 17.56 -15.92
C PRO A 538 3.26 17.68 -14.50
N PHE A 539 4.12 17.53 -13.48
CA PHE A 539 3.72 17.51 -12.07
C PHE A 539 3.46 18.90 -11.45
N THR A 540 3.73 19.98 -12.17
CA THR A 540 3.50 21.35 -11.67
C THR A 540 2.30 22.04 -12.30
N ARG A 541 1.53 21.33 -13.14
CA ARG A 541 0.41 21.89 -13.93
C ARG A 541 -0.66 22.57 -13.08
N ASP A 542 -0.90 22.06 -11.87
CA ASP A 542 -1.92 22.58 -10.96
C ASP A 542 -1.43 23.77 -10.12
N ILE A 543 -0.14 24.15 -10.23
CA ILE A 543 0.39 25.30 -9.52
C ILE A 543 0.05 26.57 -10.30
N ASP A 544 -0.57 27.54 -9.64
CA ASP A 544 -0.82 28.88 -10.19
C ASP A 544 0.49 29.68 -10.30
N TRP A 545 1.33 29.27 -11.24
CA TRP A 545 2.62 29.89 -11.47
C TRP A 545 2.52 31.34 -11.93
N GLU A 546 1.44 31.74 -12.61
CA GLU A 546 1.23 33.13 -13.00
C GLU A 546 0.89 34.00 -11.78
N GLY A 547 0.04 33.50 -10.87
CA GLY A 547 -0.21 34.14 -9.58
C GLY A 547 1.04 34.29 -8.73
N TYR A 548 1.87 33.23 -8.62
CA TYR A 548 3.15 33.31 -7.90
C TYR A 548 4.16 34.22 -8.60
N LYS A 549 4.25 34.19 -9.93
CA LYS A 549 5.11 35.11 -10.71
C LYS A 549 4.71 36.56 -10.48
N ALA A 550 3.41 36.88 -10.56
CA ALA A 550 2.90 38.21 -10.28
C ALA A 550 3.23 38.65 -8.86
N GLN A 551 3.11 37.77 -7.86
CA GLN A 551 3.51 38.07 -6.48
C GLN A 551 5.01 38.36 -6.35
N VAL A 552 5.87 37.57 -7.01
CA VAL A 552 7.33 37.81 -7.00
C VAL A 552 7.65 39.17 -7.62
N LEU A 553 7.04 39.51 -8.75
CA LEU A 553 7.24 40.79 -9.42
C LEU A 553 6.73 41.96 -8.58
N ASN A 554 5.51 41.85 -8.05
CA ASN A 554 4.89 42.89 -7.19
C ASN A 554 5.63 43.08 -5.86
N SER A 555 6.36 42.06 -5.39
CA SER A 555 7.21 42.19 -4.21
C SER A 555 8.43 43.09 -4.44
N GLY A 556 8.73 43.51 -5.68
CA GLY A 556 9.98 44.17 -6.04
C GLY A 556 11.18 43.22 -5.89
N GLY A 557 10.93 41.92 -6.07
CA GLY A 557 11.91 40.86 -5.83
C GLY A 557 12.21 40.58 -4.34
N ARG A 558 11.43 41.08 -3.39
CA ARG A 558 11.57 40.71 -1.97
C ARG A 558 11.06 39.31 -1.66
N MET A 559 10.34 38.68 -2.59
CA MET A 559 9.82 37.33 -2.42
C MET A 559 10.60 36.34 -3.29
N GLU A 560 11.09 35.28 -2.66
CA GLU A 560 11.65 34.10 -3.29
C GLU A 560 10.63 32.95 -3.26
N LEU A 561 10.68 32.10 -4.29
CA LEU A 561 9.87 30.88 -4.34
C LEU A 561 10.76 29.69 -4.04
N HIS A 562 10.36 28.92 -3.03
CA HIS A 562 11.07 27.75 -2.55
C HIS A 562 10.18 26.53 -2.75
N MET A 563 10.62 25.53 -3.50
CA MET A 563 9.85 24.31 -3.75
C MET A 563 10.51 23.12 -3.05
N MET A 564 9.74 22.45 -2.21
CA MET A 564 10.14 21.19 -1.58
C MET A 564 9.45 20.04 -2.28
N MET A 565 10.22 19.03 -2.72
CA MET A 565 9.68 17.76 -3.18
C MET A 565 9.74 16.76 -2.01
N ALA A 566 8.58 16.35 -1.53
CA ALA A 566 8.44 15.39 -0.43
C ALA A 566 7.79 14.09 -0.93
N PRO A 567 8.07 12.94 -0.32
CA PRO A 567 7.43 11.69 -0.71
C PRO A 567 5.92 11.73 -0.42
N ASN A 568 5.11 11.24 -1.34
CA ASN A 568 3.67 11.06 -1.16
C ASN A 568 3.19 9.89 -2.03
N ALA A 569 2.05 9.28 -1.68
CA ALA A 569 1.54 8.07 -2.31
C ALA A 569 1.46 8.17 -3.84
N GLY A 570 2.27 7.36 -4.54
CA GLY A 570 2.33 7.29 -6.00
C GLY A 570 3.00 8.47 -6.72
N TYR A 571 2.99 9.66 -6.12
CA TYR A 571 3.53 10.89 -6.72
C TYR A 571 4.20 11.79 -5.69
N PRO A 572 5.32 12.44 -6.03
CA PRO A 572 5.93 13.43 -5.15
C PRO A 572 4.97 14.58 -4.84
N ARG A 573 4.94 14.98 -3.57
CA ARG A 573 4.25 16.19 -3.14
C ARG A 573 5.16 17.38 -3.33
N HIS A 574 4.66 18.38 -4.04
CA HIS A 574 5.36 19.64 -4.27
C HIS A 574 4.79 20.69 -3.33
N LEU A 575 5.60 21.18 -2.39
CA LEU A 575 5.22 22.26 -1.49
C LEU A 575 5.96 23.52 -1.90
N LEU A 576 5.20 24.53 -2.31
CA LEU A 576 5.75 25.85 -2.63
C LEU A 576 5.64 26.77 -1.40
N PHE A 577 6.77 27.28 -0.96
CA PHE A 577 6.90 28.23 0.13
C PHE A 577 7.31 29.59 -0.45
N PRO A 578 6.44 30.60 -0.41
CA PRO A 578 6.88 31.97 -0.62
C PRO A 578 7.69 32.42 0.60
N GLN A 579 8.95 32.76 0.40
CA GLN A 579 9.82 33.31 1.44
C GLN A 579 10.11 34.78 1.15
N TRP A 580 9.92 35.63 2.15
CA TRP A 580 10.23 37.05 2.06
C TRP A 580 11.65 37.30 2.59
N SER A 581 12.48 38.00 1.82
CA SER A 581 13.79 38.46 2.25
C SER A 581 13.64 39.72 3.10
N GLU A 582 14.31 39.76 4.26
CA GLU A 582 14.26 40.90 5.18
C GLU A 582 14.96 42.15 4.64
N GLU A 583 15.84 42.03 3.64
CA GLU A 583 16.51 43.19 3.03
C GLU A 583 15.65 43.80 1.91
N PRO A 584 15.10 45.02 2.09
CA PRO A 584 14.47 45.76 1.01
C PRO A 584 15.54 46.14 0.00
N GLY A 585 15.30 45.83 -1.27
CA GLY A 585 16.07 46.40 -2.36
C GLY A 585 17.32 45.62 -2.76
N VAL A 586 17.49 44.36 -2.38
CA VAL A 586 18.52 43.52 -3.00
C VAL A 586 18.30 43.45 -4.52
N ASN A 587 17.09 43.15 -4.96
CA ASN A 587 16.79 43.10 -6.40
C ASN A 587 16.75 44.47 -7.07
N GLN A 588 16.38 45.53 -6.35
CA GLN A 588 16.40 46.91 -6.85
C GLN A 588 17.83 47.46 -6.96
N LYS A 589 18.69 47.28 -5.95
CA LYS A 589 20.13 47.60 -6.01
C LYS A 589 20.84 46.83 -7.10
N LEU A 590 20.50 45.55 -7.31
CA LEU A 590 21.08 44.75 -8.39
C LEU A 590 20.61 45.21 -9.77
N LEU A 591 19.38 45.70 -9.90
CA LEU A 591 18.87 46.34 -11.12
C LEU A 591 19.51 47.72 -11.33
N ASP A 592 19.72 48.50 -10.27
CA ASP A 592 20.30 49.85 -10.33
C ASP A 592 21.81 49.80 -10.62
N LEU A 593 22.56 48.86 -10.01
CA LEU A 593 23.96 48.53 -10.33
C LEU A 593 24.14 47.99 -11.76
N PHE A 594 23.11 47.35 -12.32
CA PHE A 594 23.13 46.89 -13.71
C PHE A 594 22.86 48.04 -14.68
N ARG A 595 21.99 48.99 -14.29
CA ARG A 595 21.68 50.19 -15.08
C ARG A 595 22.82 51.22 -15.05
N SER A 596 23.64 51.24 -13.99
CA SER A 596 24.77 52.18 -13.88
C SER A 596 26.03 51.76 -14.65
N GLY A 597 26.15 50.49 -15.07
CA GLY A 597 27.29 50.01 -15.85
C GLY A 597 28.62 49.95 -15.10
N GLU A 598 28.61 50.10 -13.77
CA GLU A 598 29.83 50.08 -12.96
C GLU A 598 30.33 48.64 -12.71
N ASP A 599 31.62 48.43 -12.98
CA ASP A 599 32.31 47.15 -12.83
C ASP A 599 32.65 46.89 -11.35
N VAL A 600 31.90 46.00 -10.71
CA VAL A 600 32.03 45.70 -9.28
C VAL A 600 33.13 44.68 -9.06
N THR A 601 34.38 45.13 -8.99
CA THR A 601 35.54 44.30 -8.61
C THR A 601 36.17 44.66 -7.26
N ASN A 602 35.69 45.67 -6.54
CA ASN A 602 36.26 46.03 -5.23
C ASN A 602 35.17 46.44 -4.24
N TRP A 603 34.89 45.58 -3.26
CA TRP A 603 34.50 45.99 -1.89
C TRP A 603 34.51 44.78 -0.93
N GLU A 604 35.38 44.88 0.08
CA GLU A 604 35.34 44.40 1.49
C GLU A 604 34.25 43.37 1.90
N ALA A 605 34.19 42.20 1.25
CA ALA A 605 33.26 41.13 1.61
C ALA A 605 33.76 40.21 2.75
N GLU A 606 35.02 40.32 3.18
CA GLU A 606 35.59 39.41 4.19
C GLU A 606 35.40 39.88 5.65
N GLU A 607 35.26 41.19 5.91
CA GLU A 607 35.22 41.70 7.30
C GLU A 607 33.83 41.63 7.97
N LEU A 608 32.75 41.55 7.18
CA LEU A 608 31.38 41.42 7.69
C LEU A 608 30.97 39.95 7.94
N VAL A 609 31.55 39.00 7.21
CA VAL A 609 31.30 37.56 7.40
C VAL A 609 31.91 37.03 8.71
N LEU A 610 32.99 37.66 9.20
CA LEU A 610 33.65 37.26 10.44
C LEU A 610 33.02 37.84 11.73
N LYS A 611 32.16 38.87 11.64
CA LYS A 611 31.48 39.45 12.82
C LYS A 611 30.18 38.74 13.20
N SER A 612 29.57 37.96 12.29
CA SER A 612 28.36 37.17 12.57
C SER A 612 28.62 35.80 13.24
N HIS A 613 29.87 35.33 13.25
CA HIS A 613 30.25 33.99 13.75
C HIS A 613 30.83 33.98 15.18
N LYS A 614 30.77 35.09 15.94
CA LYS A 614 31.28 35.18 17.31
C LYS A 614 30.26 34.92 18.44
N ILE A 615 29.08 34.35 18.13
CA ILE A 615 28.11 33.89 19.15
C ILE A 615 27.81 32.41 18.94
N THR A 616 28.82 31.55 19.10
CA THR A 616 28.67 30.11 19.45
C THR A 616 30.05 29.54 19.75
N LYS A 617 30.63 29.97 20.87
CA LYS A 617 31.65 29.22 21.62
C LYS A 617 31.58 29.65 23.09
N VAL A 618 30.57 29.16 23.80
CA VAL A 618 30.61 28.97 25.26
C VAL A 618 29.76 27.73 25.58
N HIS A 619 30.45 26.73 26.13
CA HIS A 619 30.04 25.39 26.61
C HIS A 619 29.58 24.35 25.60
#